data_AF-A0A7K1A790-F1
#
_entry.id   AF-A0A7K1A790-F1
#
_cell.length_a   1.000
_cell.length_b   1.000
_cell.length_c   1.000
_cell.angle_alpha   90.00
_cell.angle_beta   90.00
_cell.angle_gamma   90.00
#
_symmetry.space_group_name_H-M   'P 1'
#
loop_
_entity.id
_entity.type
_entity.pdbx_description
1 polymer ?
#
loop_
_entity_poly.entity_id
_entity_poly.type
_entity_poly.pdbx_seq_one_letter_code
_entity_poly.pdbx_strand_id
1 'polypeptide(L)'
;MLVQTRLPHHEVLQGALLAEPTRVSDAERERRQLLGYPPAKAMAVVSGASAPAWVDSFVAPIGVELLGPSEGQWIVRAATHELLCDALAAAPRPGGRLRISVDPLRF
;
A
#
# COMPACT_ATOMS: atom_id res chain seq x y z
N MET A 1 -5.58 28.12 -16.48
CA MET A 1 -4.61 27.13 -15.94
C MET A 1 -3.75 26.63 -17.10
N LEU A 2 -2.43 26.57 -16.93
CA LEU A 2 -1.48 26.06 -17.94
C LEU A 2 -0.76 24.85 -17.33
N VAL A 3 -0.67 23.74 -18.07
CA VAL A 3 0.06 22.54 -17.66
C VAL A 3 1.13 22.23 -18.70
N GLN A 4 2.38 22.08 -18.26
CA GLN A 4 3.50 21.71 -19.12
C GLN A 4 3.94 20.28 -18.79
N THR A 5 3.84 19.38 -19.77
CA THR A 5 4.19 17.95 -19.62
C THR A 5 4.74 17.40 -20.93
N ARG A 6 5.55 16.34 -20.87
CA ARG A 6 5.96 15.56 -22.04
C ARG A 6 4.94 14.47 -22.42
N LEU A 7 3.88 14.29 -21.62
CA LEU A 7 2.81 13.32 -21.83
C LEU A 7 1.45 14.02 -21.99
N PRO A 8 1.23 14.78 -23.08
CA PRO A 8 0.01 15.58 -23.26
C PRO A 8 -1.27 14.72 -23.34
N HIS A 9 -1.14 13.47 -23.76
CA HIS A 9 -2.26 12.53 -23.90
C HIS A 9 -2.44 11.60 -22.69
N HIS A 10 -1.77 11.88 -21.56
CA HIS A 10 -1.96 11.09 -20.33
C HIS A 10 -3.41 11.23 -19.84
N GLU A 11 -3.99 10.14 -19.32
CA GLU A 11 -5.41 10.07 -18.92
C GLU A 11 -5.82 11.17 -17.92
N VAL A 12 -4.92 11.59 -17.03
CA VAL A 12 -5.13 12.72 -16.09
C VAL A 12 -5.35 14.03 -16.83
N LEU A 13 -4.56 14.29 -17.88
CA LEU A 13 -4.66 15.50 -18.69
C LEU A 13 -5.93 15.47 -19.52
N GLN A 14 -6.25 14.30 -20.09
CA GLN A 14 -7.46 14.10 -20.88
C GLN A 14 -8.73 14.22 -20.01
N GLY A 15 -8.74 13.63 -18.82
CA GLY A 15 -9.84 13.74 -17.86
C GLY A 15 -10.07 15.18 -17.41
N ALA A 16 -9.00 15.95 -17.18
CA ALA A 16 -9.12 17.37 -16.85
C ALA A 16 -9.62 18.22 -18.04
N LEU A 17 -9.08 17.99 -19.24
CA LEU A 17 -9.45 18.74 -20.46
C LEU A 17 -10.91 18.51 -20.86
N LEU A 18 -11.39 17.27 -20.72
CA LEU A 18 -12.73 16.85 -21.13
C LEU A 18 -13.77 16.94 -20.00
N ALA A 19 -13.36 17.35 -18.80
CA ALA A 19 -14.19 17.30 -17.58
C ALA A 19 -14.74 15.89 -17.25
N GLU A 20 -13.93 14.87 -17.50
CA GLU A 20 -14.23 13.45 -17.28
C GLU A 20 -13.31 12.85 -16.19
N PRO A 21 -13.57 13.11 -14.89
CA PRO A 21 -12.73 12.60 -13.80
C PRO A 21 -12.74 11.06 -13.70
N THR A 22 -13.81 10.41 -14.16
CA THR A 22 -13.95 8.94 -14.13
C THR A 22 -12.90 8.22 -14.96
N ARG A 23 -12.46 8.83 -16.07
CA ARG A 23 -11.38 8.32 -16.92
C ARG A 23 -10.11 8.01 -16.13
N VAL A 24 -9.78 8.85 -15.15
CA VAL A 24 -8.62 8.67 -14.28
C VAL A 24 -8.89 7.59 -13.24
N SER A 25 -10.05 7.62 -12.59
CA SER A 25 -10.37 6.65 -11.54
C SER A 25 -10.48 5.21 -12.06
N ASP A 26 -10.97 5.03 -13.28
CA ASP A 26 -11.16 3.69 -13.87
C ASP A 26 -9.82 3.07 -14.28
N ALA A 27 -8.96 3.84 -14.94
CA ALA A 27 -7.62 3.40 -15.29
C ALA A 27 -6.76 3.11 -14.05
N GLU A 28 -6.87 3.94 -13.02
CA GLU A 28 -6.15 3.72 -11.74
C GLU A 28 -6.69 2.49 -11.00
N ARG A 29 -8.01 2.26 -11.03
CA ARG A 29 -8.64 1.08 -10.41
C ARG A 29 -8.10 -0.21 -11.02
N GLU A 30 -8.03 -0.30 -12.34
CA GLU A 30 -7.51 -1.47 -13.04
C GLU A 30 -6.06 -1.77 -12.63
N ARG A 31 -5.19 -0.75 -12.65
CA ARG A 31 -3.78 -0.91 -12.24
C ARG A 31 -3.64 -1.34 -10.78
N ARG A 32 -4.42 -0.74 -9.87
CA ARG A 32 -4.41 -1.10 -8.44
C ARG A 32 -4.88 -2.51 -8.19
N GLN A 33 -5.87 -2.99 -8.94
CA GLN A 33 -6.31 -4.39 -8.87
C GLN A 33 -5.19 -5.35 -9.29
N LEU A 34 -4.52 -5.08 -10.41
CA LEU A 34 -3.42 -5.90 -10.91
C LEU A 34 -2.23 -5.94 -9.95
N LEU A 35 -1.90 -4.80 -9.34
CA LEU A 35 -0.79 -4.69 -8.39
C LEU A 35 -1.14 -5.12 -6.96
N GLY A 36 -2.43 -5.33 -6.66
CA GLY A 36 -2.91 -5.61 -5.32
C GLY A 36 -2.69 -4.43 -4.36
N TYR A 37 -2.95 -3.21 -4.82
CA TYR A 37 -2.91 -1.99 -4.00
C TYR A 37 -4.32 -1.61 -3.53
N PRO A 38 -4.45 -0.88 -2.40
CA PRO A 38 -5.74 -0.41 -1.92
C PRO A 38 -6.50 0.32 -3.04
N PRO A 39 -7.81 0.08 -3.24
CA PRO A 39 -8.70 -0.67 -2.36
C PRO A 39 -8.79 -2.19 -2.67
N ALA A 40 -8.00 -2.74 -3.59
CA ALA A 40 -8.12 -4.15 -3.98
C ALA A 40 -7.65 -5.14 -2.90
N LYS A 41 -6.70 -4.72 -2.05
CA LYS A 41 -6.21 -5.45 -0.88
C LYS A 41 -6.02 -4.50 0.28
N ALA A 42 -6.15 -5.01 1.50
CA ALA A 42 -5.77 -4.29 2.70
C ALA A 42 -4.24 -4.22 2.80
N MET A 43 -3.71 -3.12 3.34
CA MET A 43 -2.28 -2.88 3.42
C MET A 43 -1.88 -2.23 4.75
N ALA A 44 -0.71 -2.60 5.26
CA ALA A 44 -0.02 -1.89 6.32
C ALA A 44 1.47 -1.71 5.98
N VAL A 45 2.04 -0.59 6.43
CA VAL A 45 3.48 -0.33 6.34
C VAL A 45 4.11 -0.49 7.71
N VAL A 46 5.15 -1.33 7.79
CA VAL A 46 5.96 -1.58 8.98
C VAL A 46 7.28 -0.86 8.82
N SER A 47 7.64 -0.03 9.81
CA SER A 47 8.82 0.83 9.77
C SER A 47 9.37 1.10 11.17
N GLY A 48 10.58 1.67 11.22
CA GLY A 48 11.26 2.02 12.46
C GLY A 48 12.44 1.10 12.79
N ALA A 49 13.23 1.48 13.78
CA ALA A 49 14.47 0.78 14.13
C ALA A 49 14.23 -0.69 14.54
N SER A 50 13.07 -1.00 15.13
CA SER A 50 12.70 -2.36 15.52
C SER A 50 11.91 -3.13 14.45
N ALA A 51 11.68 -2.55 13.27
CA ALA A 51 10.95 -3.22 12.18
C ALA A 51 11.63 -4.50 11.66
N PRO A 52 12.97 -4.57 11.46
CA PRO A 52 13.63 -5.81 11.07
C PRO A 52 13.35 -6.94 12.08
N ALA A 53 13.52 -6.68 13.38
CA ALA A 53 13.28 -7.67 14.43
C ALA A 53 11.81 -8.12 14.49
N TRP A 54 10.87 -7.20 14.23
CA TRP A 54 9.46 -7.57 14.13
C TRP A 54 9.23 -8.50 12.95
N VAL A 55 9.76 -8.16 11.77
CA VAL A 55 9.67 -8.95 10.54
C VAL A 55 10.27 -10.34 10.71
N ASP A 56 11.44 -10.44 11.34
CA ASP A 56 12.09 -11.73 11.60
C ASP A 56 11.25 -12.66 12.49
N SER A 57 10.43 -12.08 13.38
CA SER A 57 9.49 -12.84 14.21
C SER A 57 8.08 -13.01 13.60
N PHE A 58 7.80 -12.32 12.49
CA PHE A 58 6.48 -12.30 11.87
C PHE A 58 6.28 -13.53 10.97
N VAL A 59 5.57 -14.52 11.50
CA VAL A 59 5.14 -15.68 10.71
C VAL A 59 3.85 -15.33 9.99
N ALA A 60 3.97 -14.94 8.71
CA ALA A 60 2.83 -14.55 7.89
C ALA A 60 1.81 -15.69 7.77
N PRO A 61 0.55 -15.50 8.22
CA PRO A 61 -0.51 -16.49 8.04
C PRO A 61 -0.84 -16.70 6.56
N ILE A 62 -1.56 -17.78 6.25
CA ILE A 62 -2.06 -18.03 4.90
C ILE A 62 -2.93 -16.84 4.44
N GLY A 63 -2.64 -16.31 3.26
CA GLY A 63 -3.35 -15.15 2.70
C GLY A 63 -2.78 -13.78 3.13
N VAL A 64 -1.67 -13.77 3.88
CA VAL A 64 -0.92 -12.56 4.22
C VAL A 64 0.43 -12.56 3.50
N GLU A 65 0.71 -11.47 2.79
CA GLU A 65 1.97 -11.25 2.07
C GLU A 65 2.82 -10.23 2.83
N LEU A 66 4.12 -10.49 2.95
CA LEU A 66 5.12 -9.54 3.43
C LEU A 66 6.07 -9.20 2.28
N LEU A 67 6.19 -7.91 1.95
CA LEU A 67 7.05 -7.38 0.90
C LEU A 67 8.09 -6.43 1.49
N GLY A 68 9.28 -6.42 0.89
CA GLY A 68 10.40 -5.56 1.28
C GLY A 68 11.66 -6.36 1.65
N PRO A 69 12.66 -5.70 2.26
CA PRO A 69 12.68 -4.27 2.60
C PRO A 69 12.80 -3.35 1.37
N SER A 70 12.17 -2.18 1.45
CA SER A 70 12.44 -1.02 0.58
C SER A 70 12.62 0.22 1.46
N GLU A 71 13.78 0.90 1.37
CA GLU A 71 14.11 2.08 2.19
C GLU A 71 13.88 1.89 3.71
N GLY A 72 14.11 0.68 4.23
CA GLY A 72 13.88 0.37 5.65
C GLY A 72 12.41 0.23 6.04
N GLN A 73 11.53 -0.01 5.07
CA GLN A 73 10.11 -0.27 5.26
C GLN A 73 9.71 -1.62 4.66
N TRP A 74 8.67 -2.20 5.25
CA TRP A 74 8.02 -3.41 4.76
C TRP A 74 6.55 -3.15 4.58
N ILE A 75 5.97 -3.83 3.60
CA ILE A 75 4.55 -3.78 3.30
C ILE A 75 3.95 -5.14 3.66
N VAL A 76 2.92 -5.12 4.50
CA VAL A 76 2.08 -6.29 4.79
C VAL A 76 0.77 -6.12 4.04
N ARG A 77 0.33 -7.14 3.29
CA ARG A 77 -0.95 -7.11 2.58
C ARG A 77 -1.77 -8.35 2.82
N ALA A 78 -3.08 -8.18 2.79
CA ALA A 78 -4.04 -9.28 2.87
C ALA A 78 -5.26 -9.00 2.01
N ALA A 79 -6.05 -10.04 1.73
CA ALA A 79 -7.28 -9.89 0.96
C ALA A 79 -8.31 -8.98 1.66
N THR A 80 -8.35 -8.98 2.99
CA THR A 80 -9.29 -8.17 3.79
C THR A 80 -8.59 -7.49 4.96
N HIS A 81 -9.25 -6.45 5.51
CA HIS A 81 -8.73 -5.75 6.68
C HIS A 81 -8.72 -6.62 7.93
N GLU A 82 -9.70 -7.49 8.09
CA GLU A 82 -9.79 -8.41 9.23
C GLU A 82 -8.58 -9.33 9.25
N LEU A 83 -8.28 -10.01 8.13
CA LEU A 83 -7.14 -10.90 8.02
C LEU A 83 -5.80 -10.17 8.27
N LEU A 84 -5.68 -8.94 7.76
CA LEU A 84 -4.50 -8.10 8.02
C LEU A 84 -4.37 -7.77 9.50
N CYS A 85 -5.43 -7.24 10.12
CA CYS A 85 -5.40 -6.80 11.50
C CYS A 85 -5.17 -7.97 12.48
N ASP A 86 -5.79 -9.11 12.23
CA ASP A 86 -5.61 -10.32 13.04
C ASP A 86 -4.15 -10.81 12.97
N ALA A 87 -3.57 -10.83 11.78
CA ALA A 87 -2.16 -11.21 11.59
C ALA A 87 -1.21 -10.24 12.32
N LEU A 88 -1.44 -8.93 12.18
CA LEU A 88 -0.63 -7.91 12.86
C LEU A 88 -0.76 -7.98 14.39
N ALA A 89 -1.95 -8.29 14.90
CA ALA A 89 -2.21 -8.39 16.34
C ALA A 89 -1.61 -9.66 16.98
N ALA A 90 -1.54 -10.76 16.22
CA ALA A 90 -0.94 -12.01 16.69
C ALA A 90 0.60 -11.94 16.81
N ALA A 91 1.23 -10.99 16.13
CA ALA A 91 2.68 -10.85 16.10
C ALA A 91 3.23 -10.25 17.41
N PRO A 92 4.26 -10.86 18.03
CA PRO A 92 4.86 -10.30 19.23
C PRO A 92 5.52 -8.95 18.94
N ARG A 93 5.36 -7.99 19.85
CA ARG A 93 5.97 -6.66 19.69
C ARG A 93 7.39 -6.66 20.26
N PRO A 94 8.44 -6.45 19.44
CA PRO A 94 9.80 -6.32 19.94
C PRO A 94 9.96 -5.02 20.74
N GLY A 95 10.98 -4.99 21.59
CA GLY A 95 11.40 -3.75 22.25
C GLY A 95 11.89 -2.70 21.25
N GLY A 96 11.65 -1.42 21.56
CA GLY A 96 12.13 -0.28 20.79
C GLY A 96 11.10 0.36 19.86
N ARG A 97 11.57 1.16 18.90
CA ARG A 97 10.72 2.00 18.04
C ARG A 97 10.21 1.20 16.84
N LEU A 98 8.95 0.77 16.92
CA LEU A 98 8.17 0.15 15.85
C LEU A 98 6.95 1.01 15.49
N ARG A 99 6.74 1.27 14.20
CA ARG A 99 5.54 1.91 13.67
C ARG A 99 4.89 1.01 12.63
N ILE A 100 3.62 0.68 12.85
CA ILE A 100 2.77 -0.01 11.89
C ILE A 100 1.68 0.98 11.49
N SER A 101 1.64 1.35 10.20
CA SER A 101 0.61 2.23 9.64
C SER A 101 -0.36 1.40 8.84
N VAL A 102 -1.56 1.16 9.38
CA VAL A 102 -2.64 0.47 8.68
C VAL A 102 -3.36 1.46 7.76
N ASP A 103 -3.69 1.02 6.54
CA ASP A 103 -4.26 1.84 5.47
C ASP A 103 -3.55 3.19 5.26
N PRO A 104 -2.24 3.16 4.94
CA PRO A 104 -1.47 4.38 4.78
C PRO A 104 -1.91 5.13 3.52
N LEU A 105 -2.08 6.45 3.64
CA LEU A 105 -2.35 7.32 2.49
C LEU A 105 -1.20 7.33 1.46
N ARG A 106 0.02 7.01 1.90
CA ARG A 106 1.25 7.00 1.10
C ARG A 106 2.20 5.91 1.62
N PHE A 107 2.80 5.15 0.71
CA PHE A 107 3.72 4.05 0.99
C PHE A 107 4.69 3.85 -0.16
#